data_AF-A0A7C2ILP0-F1
#
_entry.id   AF-A0A7C2ILP0-F1
#
_cell.length_a   1.000
_cell.length_b   1.000
_cell.length_c   1.000
_cell.angle_alpha   90.00
_cell.angle_beta   90.00
_cell.angle_gamma   90.00
#
_symmetry.space_group_name_H-M   'P 1'
#
loop_
_entity.id
_entity.type
_entity.pdbx_description
1 polymer ?
#
loop_
_entity_poly.entity_id
_entity_poly.type
_entity_poly.pdbx_seq_one_letter_code
_entity_poly.pdbx_strand_id
1 'polypeptide(L)'
;KAVEINALWYNALRLMEGWLAGEGRADDAQSLAASAERVRQSFNRRFWYEAGGYLYDVVDGEQGDDAACRPNQLLSISLRHPVLDRDRWERVLEVARERLLTPLGLRSLAPGHPDYKPMYDGDLRSRDAAYHQGTVWAWLIGPFVDAWLKAYPEDRLGARRFLEGFVPHLNEACVGSISEIFDAESPFTPRGCIAQAWSVAEVLRLWAKTR
;
A
#
# COMPACT_ATOMS: atom_id res chain seq x y z
N LYS A 1 4.47 -10.12 13.07
CA LYS A 1 3.81 -8.80 13.17
C LYS A 1 3.84 -8.11 11.81
N ALA A 2 2.68 -7.85 11.21
CA ALA A 2 2.59 -7.28 9.86
C ALA A 2 2.82 -5.75 9.84
N VAL A 3 3.46 -5.25 8.80
CA VAL A 3 3.88 -3.84 8.65
C VAL A 3 2.68 -2.89 8.63
N GLU A 4 1.64 -3.22 7.88
CA GLU A 4 0.44 -2.40 7.70
C GLU A 4 -0.40 -2.33 8.96
N ILE A 5 -0.51 -3.42 9.72
CA ILE A 5 -1.25 -3.44 10.99
C ILE A 5 -0.56 -2.52 12.02
N ASN A 6 0.77 -2.50 12.06
CA ASN A 6 1.49 -1.60 12.96
C ASN A 6 1.37 -0.13 12.52
N ALA A 7 1.36 0.14 11.21
CA ALA A 7 1.10 1.47 10.67
C ALA A 7 -0.32 1.97 10.99
N LEU A 8 -1.34 1.12 10.81
CA LEU A 8 -2.72 1.42 11.16
C LEU A 8 -2.88 1.65 12.66
N TRP A 9 -2.22 0.84 13.50
CA TRP A 9 -2.24 0.99 14.95
C TRP A 9 -1.64 2.32 15.39
N TYR A 10 -0.47 2.69 14.87
CA TYR A 10 0.11 4.01 15.15
C TYR A 10 -0.85 5.14 14.74
N ASN A 11 -1.42 5.06 13.54
CA ASN A 11 -2.35 6.07 13.06
C ASN A 11 -3.61 6.16 13.94
N ALA A 12 -4.13 5.04 14.44
CA ALA A 12 -5.25 5.02 15.38
C ALA A 12 -4.90 5.70 16.71
N LEU A 13 -3.72 5.43 17.28
CA LEU A 13 -3.26 6.09 18.51
C LEU A 13 -3.20 7.62 18.35
N ARG A 14 -2.63 8.10 17.22
CA ARG A 14 -2.53 9.55 16.93
C ARG A 14 -3.90 10.20 16.70
N LEU A 15 -4.85 9.49 16.09
CA LEU A 15 -6.22 9.98 15.93
C LEU A 15 -6.94 10.10 17.28
N MET A 16 -6.88 9.06 18.11
CA MET A 16 -7.51 9.04 19.43
C MET A 16 -6.89 10.09 20.37
N GLU A 17 -5.57 10.26 20.34
CA GLU A 17 -4.87 11.36 21.02
C GLU A 17 -5.47 12.72 20.64
N GLY A 18 -5.64 12.99 19.34
CA GLY A 18 -6.21 14.24 18.86
C GLY A 18 -7.67 14.45 19.28
N TRP A 19 -8.48 13.40 19.28
CA TRP A 19 -9.88 13.47 19.72
C TRP A 19 -9.99 13.76 21.22
N LEU A 20 -9.24 13.03 22.06
CA LEU A 20 -9.24 13.24 23.51
C LEU A 20 -8.73 14.62 23.91
N ALA A 21 -7.70 15.12 23.23
CA ALA A 21 -7.23 16.48 23.43
C ALA A 21 -8.33 17.52 23.11
N GLY A 22 -9.09 17.31 22.02
CA GLY A 22 -10.23 18.16 21.65
C GLY A 22 -11.39 18.13 22.65
N GLU A 23 -11.55 17.04 23.40
CA GLU A 23 -12.54 16.89 24.47
C GLU A 23 -12.05 17.40 25.84
N GLY A 24 -10.83 17.95 25.93
CA GLY A 24 -10.25 18.42 27.19
C GLY A 24 -9.73 17.31 28.11
N ARG A 25 -9.57 16.08 27.60
CA ARG A 25 -9.04 14.92 28.34
C ARG A 25 -7.52 14.81 28.19
N ALA A 26 -6.80 15.80 28.71
CA ALA A 26 -5.36 15.98 28.48
C ALA A 26 -4.51 14.78 28.95
N ASP A 27 -4.80 14.21 30.12
CA ASP A 27 -4.01 13.10 30.69
C ASP A 27 -4.12 11.83 29.84
N ASP A 28 -5.33 11.50 29.36
CA ASP A 28 -5.57 10.36 28.48
C ASP A 28 -4.87 10.55 27.12
N ALA A 29 -4.95 11.77 26.56
CA ALA A 29 -4.25 12.12 25.32
C ALA A 29 -2.73 11.96 25.48
N GLN A 30 -2.16 12.40 26.60
CA GLN A 30 -0.73 12.25 26.88
C GLN A 30 -0.29 10.78 26.98
N SER A 31 -1.12 9.92 27.58
CA SER A 31 -0.87 8.48 27.65
C SER A 31 -0.84 7.81 26.27
N LEU A 32 -1.78 8.20 25.39
CA LEU A 32 -1.79 7.74 24.00
C LEU A 32 -0.60 8.27 23.19
N ALA A 33 -0.22 9.54 23.38
CA ALA A 33 0.95 10.13 22.74
C ALA A 33 2.24 9.36 23.10
N ALA A 34 2.43 9.04 24.39
CA ALA A 34 3.56 8.24 24.85
C ALA A 34 3.55 6.83 24.23
N SER A 35 2.37 6.22 24.08
CA SER A 35 2.24 4.91 23.41
C SER A 35 2.53 5.00 21.91
N ALA A 36 2.06 6.05 21.23
CA ALA A 36 2.32 6.28 19.82
C ALA A 36 3.82 6.46 19.56
N GLU A 37 4.53 7.20 20.41
CA GLU A 37 5.98 7.40 20.27
C GLU A 37 6.76 6.09 20.44
N ARG A 38 6.38 5.24 21.41
CA ARG A 38 6.97 3.90 21.54
C ARG A 38 6.75 3.06 20.29
N VAL A 39 5.54 3.11 19.71
CA VAL A 39 5.23 2.40 18.46
C VAL A 39 6.09 2.94 17.32
N ARG A 40 6.20 4.27 17.14
CA ARG A 40 7.01 4.89 16.09
C ARG A 40 8.48 4.48 16.17
N GLN A 41 9.08 4.56 17.36
CA GLN A 41 10.47 4.16 17.58
C GLN A 41 10.69 2.67 17.31
N SER A 42 9.81 1.81 17.82
CA SER A 42 9.89 0.37 17.61
C SER A 42 9.70 0.00 16.15
N PHE A 43 8.75 0.64 15.46
CA PHE A 43 8.45 0.43 14.06
C PHE A 43 9.68 0.72 13.19
N ASN A 44 10.26 1.91 13.33
CA ASN A 44 11.43 2.32 12.55
C ASN A 44 12.66 1.48 12.85
N ARG A 45 12.79 0.91 14.05
CA ARG A 45 13.89 0.01 14.39
C ARG A 45 13.69 -1.42 13.84
N ARG A 46 12.47 -1.96 13.89
CA ARG A 46 12.22 -3.37 13.58
C ARG A 46 11.89 -3.62 12.12
N PHE A 47 11.10 -2.75 11.49
CA PHE A 47 10.62 -2.99 10.12
C PHE A 47 11.60 -2.55 9.03
N TRP A 48 12.62 -1.74 9.34
CA TRP A 48 13.55 -1.30 8.32
C TRP A 48 14.48 -2.42 7.85
N TYR A 49 14.41 -2.75 6.56
CA TYR A 49 15.30 -3.69 5.91
C TYR A 49 16.39 -2.93 5.14
N GLU A 50 17.53 -2.72 5.82
CA GLU A 50 18.65 -1.91 5.33
C GLU A 50 19.16 -2.36 3.95
N ALA A 51 19.38 -3.66 3.75
CA ALA A 51 19.97 -4.16 2.51
C ALA A 51 19.06 -3.95 1.28
N GLY A 52 17.74 -3.90 1.48
CA GLY A 52 16.79 -3.59 0.42
C GLY A 52 16.51 -2.08 0.28
N GLY A 53 16.68 -1.31 1.36
CA GLY A 53 16.20 0.06 1.45
C GLY A 53 14.68 0.15 1.48
N TYR A 54 13.99 -0.85 2.03
CA TYR A 54 12.54 -0.88 2.14
C TYR A 54 12.12 -1.55 3.46
N LEU A 55 10.82 -1.82 3.68
CA LEU A 55 10.36 -2.45 4.92
C LEU A 55 10.19 -3.96 4.79
N TYR A 56 10.56 -4.70 5.84
CA TYR A 56 10.07 -6.06 6.05
C TYR A 56 8.53 -6.06 6.00
N ASP A 57 7.92 -7.06 5.38
CA ASP A 57 6.46 -7.19 5.35
C ASP A 57 5.94 -7.68 6.71
N VAL A 58 6.67 -8.64 7.29
CA VAL A 58 6.38 -9.21 8.61
C VAL A 58 7.68 -9.27 9.41
N VAL A 59 7.64 -8.88 10.69
CA VAL A 59 8.74 -9.10 11.64
C VAL A 59 8.32 -10.06 12.75
N ASP A 60 9.26 -10.78 13.35
CA ASP A 60 8.99 -11.80 14.38
C ASP A 60 7.99 -12.87 13.88
N GLY A 61 8.08 -13.28 12.61
CA GLY A 61 7.30 -14.39 12.06
C GLY A 61 7.87 -15.75 12.46
N GLU A 62 7.17 -16.84 12.13
CA GLU A 62 7.61 -18.20 12.46
C GLU A 62 9.00 -18.55 11.89
N GLN A 63 9.31 -18.00 10.71
CA GLN A 63 10.60 -18.17 10.03
C GLN A 63 11.55 -16.97 10.19
N GLY A 64 11.22 -16.02 11.08
CA GLY A 64 11.96 -14.78 11.27
C GLY A 64 11.32 -13.57 10.58
N ASP A 65 12.17 -12.59 10.24
CA ASP A 65 11.74 -11.35 9.58
C ASP A 65 11.63 -11.58 8.05
N ASP A 66 10.46 -11.28 7.46
CA ASP A 66 10.15 -11.49 6.05
C ASP A 66 10.51 -10.27 5.20
N ALA A 67 11.56 -10.42 4.38
CA ALA A 67 12.07 -9.38 3.48
C ALA A 67 11.36 -9.33 2.12
N ALA A 68 10.26 -10.06 1.92
CA ALA A 68 9.48 -9.99 0.70
C ALA A 68 9.05 -8.54 0.40
N CYS A 69 9.45 -8.04 -0.78
CA CYS A 69 9.08 -6.71 -1.20
C CYS A 69 7.61 -6.70 -1.62
N ARG A 70 6.76 -6.15 -0.75
CA ARG A 70 5.30 -6.11 -0.88
C ARG A 70 4.77 -4.67 -0.72
N PRO A 71 3.58 -4.36 -1.25
CA PRO A 71 3.03 -3.00 -1.24
C PRO A 71 2.48 -2.55 0.12
N ASN A 72 2.30 -3.47 1.08
CA ASN A 72 1.76 -3.19 2.43
C ASN A 72 2.52 -2.07 3.14
N GLN A 73 3.83 -1.97 2.92
CA GLN A 73 4.69 -0.92 3.47
C GLN A 73 4.25 0.50 3.10
N LEU A 74 3.51 0.69 2.00
CA LEU A 74 3.01 2.01 1.59
C LEU A 74 2.06 2.61 2.64
N LEU A 75 1.35 1.78 3.41
CA LEU A 75 0.48 2.24 4.50
C LEU A 75 1.26 2.89 5.64
N SER A 76 2.56 2.62 5.77
CA SER A 76 3.42 3.32 6.74
C SER A 76 3.63 4.81 6.41
N ILE A 77 3.35 5.20 5.16
CA ILE A 77 3.50 6.56 4.64
C ILE A 77 2.14 7.19 4.29
N SER A 78 1.22 6.44 3.67
CA SER A 78 0.01 6.99 3.05
C SER A 78 -1.06 7.46 4.05
N LEU A 79 -1.11 6.87 5.25
CA LEU A 79 -2.08 7.21 6.31
C LEU A 79 -1.89 8.61 6.89
N ARG A 80 -2.96 9.24 7.39
CA ARG A 80 -2.95 10.62 7.91
C ARG A 80 -1.75 10.93 8.81
N HIS A 81 -1.40 9.99 9.69
CA HIS A 81 -0.21 10.03 10.53
C HIS A 81 0.78 8.95 10.10
N PRO A 82 1.78 9.27 9.26
CA PRO A 82 2.82 8.33 8.87
C PRO A 82 3.63 7.87 10.08
N VAL A 83 3.89 6.57 10.17
CA VAL A 83 4.74 5.99 11.22
C VAL A 83 6.20 5.92 10.79
N LEU A 84 6.45 5.76 9.48
CA LEU A 84 7.80 5.68 8.93
C LEU A 84 8.49 7.04 9.00
N ASP A 85 9.77 7.04 9.37
CA ASP A 85 10.58 8.25 9.40
C ASP A 85 10.75 8.84 7.99
N ARG A 86 10.67 10.18 7.91
CA ARG A 86 10.56 10.93 6.65
C ARG A 86 11.74 10.71 5.71
N ASP A 87 12.93 10.50 6.25
CA ASP A 87 14.17 10.24 5.52
C ASP A 87 14.17 8.93 4.72
N ARG A 88 13.22 8.02 5.00
CA ARG A 88 13.08 6.72 4.32
C ARG A 88 12.00 6.70 3.25
N TRP A 89 11.18 7.75 3.15
CA TRP A 89 9.98 7.74 2.31
C TRP A 89 10.31 7.61 0.82
N GLU A 90 11.21 8.46 0.31
CA GLU A 90 11.60 8.45 -1.10
C GLU A 90 12.15 7.08 -1.48
N ARG A 91 13.01 6.49 -0.63
CA ARG A 91 13.59 5.17 -0.93
C ARG A 91 12.52 4.09 -1.03
N VAL A 92 11.59 4.01 -0.09
CA VAL A 92 10.47 3.05 -0.12
C VAL A 92 9.60 3.27 -1.36
N LEU A 93 9.29 4.52 -1.68
CA LEU A 93 8.46 4.87 -2.84
C LEU A 93 9.13 4.52 -4.16
N GLU A 94 10.43 4.77 -4.29
CA GLU A 94 11.20 4.38 -5.47
C GLU A 94 11.22 2.87 -5.65
N VAL A 95 11.46 2.10 -4.58
CA VAL A 95 11.40 0.62 -4.64
C VAL A 95 10.00 0.15 -5.07
N ALA A 96 8.94 0.72 -4.49
CA ALA A 96 7.57 0.35 -4.85
C ALA A 96 7.25 0.72 -6.31
N ARG A 97 7.69 1.91 -6.77
CA ARG A 97 7.53 2.38 -8.15
C ARG A 97 8.24 1.48 -9.14
N GLU A 98 9.48 1.08 -8.84
CA GLU A 98 10.29 0.27 -9.75
C GLU A 98 9.84 -1.19 -9.79
N ARG A 99 9.45 -1.76 -8.65
CA ARG A 99 9.26 -3.22 -8.52
C ARG A 99 7.80 -3.65 -8.48
N LEU A 100 6.89 -2.79 -8.06
CA LEU A 100 5.50 -3.17 -7.77
C LEU A 100 4.50 -2.45 -8.66
N LEU A 101 4.73 -1.19 -8.99
CA LEU A 101 3.79 -0.39 -9.78
C LEU A 101 3.57 -0.96 -11.18
N THR A 102 2.31 -0.99 -11.59
CA THR A 102 1.85 -1.32 -12.93
C THR A 102 0.86 -0.24 -13.41
N PRO A 103 0.43 -0.26 -14.68
CA PRO A 103 -0.58 0.68 -15.18
C PRO A 103 -1.94 0.58 -14.47
N LEU A 104 -2.23 -0.54 -13.79
CA LEU A 104 -3.55 -0.88 -13.23
C LEU A 104 -3.51 -1.17 -11.72
N GLY A 105 -2.45 -0.74 -11.02
CA GLY A 105 -2.31 -0.93 -9.59
C GLY A 105 -0.91 -1.34 -9.18
N LEU A 106 -0.79 -2.11 -8.09
CA LEU A 106 0.49 -2.64 -7.63
C LEU A 106 0.45 -4.16 -7.52
N ARG A 107 1.55 -4.80 -7.93
CA ARG A 107 1.82 -6.21 -7.66
C ARG A 107 1.83 -6.47 -6.16
N SER A 108 1.20 -7.56 -5.74
CA SER A 108 1.15 -8.00 -4.34
C SER A 108 2.48 -8.57 -3.82
N LEU A 109 3.40 -8.91 -4.71
CA LEU A 109 4.76 -9.38 -4.44
C LEU A 109 5.68 -8.98 -5.61
N ALA A 110 6.89 -8.51 -5.31
CA ALA A 110 7.85 -8.11 -6.34
C ALA A 110 8.34 -9.28 -7.20
N PRO A 111 8.57 -9.07 -8.51
CA PRO A 111 9.27 -10.04 -9.35
C PRO A 111 10.64 -10.42 -8.80
N GLY A 112 11.04 -11.66 -9.07
CA GLY A 112 12.30 -12.26 -8.60
C GLY A 112 12.21 -12.97 -7.25
N HIS A 113 11.09 -12.86 -6.52
CA HIS A 113 10.83 -13.68 -5.34
C HIS A 113 10.45 -15.12 -5.78
N PRO A 114 10.91 -16.19 -5.10
CA PRO A 114 10.63 -17.58 -5.50
C PRO A 114 9.13 -17.92 -5.63
N ASP A 115 8.31 -17.30 -4.77
CA ASP A 115 6.87 -17.52 -4.77
C ASP A 115 6.12 -16.68 -5.81
N TYR A 116 6.79 -15.77 -6.53
CA TYR A 116 6.15 -14.89 -7.50
C TYR A 116 5.42 -15.68 -8.61
N LYS A 117 4.17 -15.32 -8.86
CA LYS A 117 3.29 -15.86 -9.88
C LYS A 117 2.89 -14.75 -10.85
N PRO A 118 3.28 -14.86 -12.14
CA PRO A 118 3.00 -13.82 -13.12
C PRO A 118 1.53 -13.76 -13.56
N MET A 119 0.79 -14.86 -13.40
CA MET A 119 -0.61 -14.96 -13.83
C MET A 119 -1.48 -15.54 -12.73
N TYR A 120 -2.72 -15.04 -12.65
CA TYR A 120 -3.80 -15.56 -11.82
C TYR A 120 -4.75 -16.35 -12.73
N ASP A 121 -4.44 -17.63 -12.95
CA ASP A 121 -5.21 -18.52 -13.83
C ASP A 121 -5.16 -19.97 -13.34
N GLY A 122 -5.98 -20.83 -13.95
CA GLY A 122 -6.05 -22.25 -13.65
C GLY A 122 -7.11 -22.62 -12.61
N ASP A 123 -6.88 -23.76 -11.96
CA ASP A 123 -7.80 -24.29 -10.95
C ASP A 123 -7.82 -23.43 -9.68
N LEU A 124 -8.77 -23.73 -8.77
CA LEU A 124 -8.94 -22.98 -7.52
C LEU A 124 -7.63 -22.90 -6.72
N ARG A 125 -6.87 -23.99 -6.67
CA ARG A 125 -5.59 -24.06 -5.93
C ARG A 125 -4.53 -23.17 -6.54
N SER A 126 -4.41 -23.16 -7.87
CA SER A 126 -3.45 -22.32 -8.59
C SER A 126 -3.77 -20.83 -8.41
N ARG A 127 -5.07 -20.50 -8.44
CA ARG A 127 -5.57 -19.15 -8.18
C ARG A 127 -5.32 -18.71 -6.75
N ASP A 128 -5.66 -19.52 -5.76
CA ASP A 128 -5.40 -19.22 -4.34
C ASP A 128 -3.91 -19.00 -4.08
N ALA A 129 -3.04 -19.81 -4.71
CA ALA A 129 -1.59 -19.66 -4.59
C ALA A 129 -1.05 -18.37 -5.24
N ALA A 130 -1.70 -17.85 -6.29
CA ALA A 130 -1.27 -16.64 -7.00
C ALA A 130 -1.85 -15.34 -6.42
N TYR A 131 -2.97 -15.40 -5.71
CA TYR A 131 -3.81 -14.25 -5.32
C TYR A 131 -3.06 -13.12 -4.60
N HIS A 132 -2.08 -13.48 -3.77
CA HIS A 132 -1.21 -12.55 -3.05
C HIS A 132 0.28 -12.73 -3.38
N GLN A 133 0.59 -13.36 -4.51
CA GLN A 133 1.97 -13.69 -4.87
C GLN A 133 2.38 -13.08 -6.22
N GLY A 134 1.92 -11.87 -6.53
CA GLY A 134 2.32 -11.15 -7.75
C GLY A 134 1.15 -10.46 -8.43
N THR A 135 -0.04 -11.06 -8.33
CA THR A 135 -1.33 -10.49 -8.76
C THR A 135 -1.41 -9.00 -8.44
N VAL A 136 -1.80 -8.20 -9.44
CA VAL A 136 -1.94 -6.74 -9.30
C VAL A 136 -3.26 -6.44 -8.63
N TRP A 137 -3.25 -5.58 -7.63
CA TRP A 137 -4.46 -5.08 -6.98
C TRP A 137 -4.66 -3.60 -7.31
N ALA A 138 -5.83 -3.26 -7.86
CA ALA A 138 -6.11 -1.89 -8.29
C ALA A 138 -6.15 -0.90 -7.13
N TRP A 139 -6.82 -1.25 -6.03
CA TRP A 139 -7.00 -0.33 -4.89
C TRP A 139 -5.68 0.16 -4.28
N LEU A 140 -4.59 -0.62 -4.42
CA LEU A 140 -3.27 -0.25 -3.91
C LEU A 140 -2.68 1.00 -4.57
N ILE A 141 -3.18 1.39 -5.76
CA ILE A 141 -2.82 2.68 -6.37
C ILE A 141 -3.15 3.85 -5.44
N GLY A 142 -4.21 3.68 -4.64
CA GLY A 142 -4.64 4.51 -3.52
C GLY A 142 -3.50 4.91 -2.57
N PRO A 143 -3.07 3.99 -1.70
CA PRO A 143 -1.92 4.18 -0.81
C PRO A 143 -0.66 4.66 -1.53
N PHE A 144 -0.37 4.15 -2.73
CA PHE A 144 0.82 4.56 -3.48
C PHE A 144 0.80 6.06 -3.81
N VAL A 145 -0.27 6.56 -4.43
CA VAL A 145 -0.37 7.97 -4.82
C VAL A 145 -0.47 8.89 -3.60
N ASP A 146 -1.16 8.47 -2.53
CA ASP A 146 -1.20 9.24 -1.29
C ASP A 146 0.19 9.38 -0.64
N ALA A 147 0.97 8.30 -0.64
CA ALA A 147 2.35 8.34 -0.17
C ALA A 147 3.25 9.16 -1.10
N TRP A 148 3.09 9.02 -2.43
CA TRP A 148 3.81 9.81 -3.43
C TRP A 148 3.61 11.31 -3.23
N LEU A 149 2.37 11.77 -3.10
CA LEU A 149 2.04 13.18 -2.89
C LEU A 149 2.51 13.73 -1.54
N LYS A 150 2.87 12.87 -0.58
CA LYS A 150 3.49 13.31 0.68
C LYS A 150 4.99 13.51 0.55
N ALA A 151 5.67 12.65 -0.22
CA ALA A 151 7.08 12.81 -0.51
C ALA A 151 7.33 13.93 -1.53
N TYR A 152 6.46 14.04 -2.54
CA TYR A 152 6.57 14.94 -3.68
C TYR A 152 5.28 15.78 -3.84
N PRO A 153 5.02 16.75 -2.94
CA PRO A 153 3.76 17.50 -2.91
C PRO A 153 3.47 18.31 -4.17
N GLU A 154 4.52 18.73 -4.88
CA GLU A 154 4.41 19.52 -6.11
C GLU A 154 4.13 18.66 -7.37
N ASP A 155 4.37 17.33 -7.31
CA ASP A 155 4.21 16.43 -8.46
C ASP A 155 2.78 15.90 -8.62
N ARG A 156 1.80 16.81 -8.60
CA ARG A 156 0.38 16.45 -8.80
C ARG A 156 0.11 15.87 -10.19
N LEU A 157 0.80 16.40 -11.20
CA LEU A 157 0.70 15.91 -12.57
C LEU A 157 1.26 14.48 -12.68
N GLY A 158 2.40 14.17 -12.07
CA GLY A 158 2.93 12.81 -12.03
C GLY A 158 2.04 11.85 -11.25
N ALA A 159 1.53 12.29 -10.11
CA ALA A 159 0.53 11.54 -9.35
C ALA A 159 -0.70 11.18 -10.20
N ARG A 160 -1.17 12.10 -11.07
CA ARG A 160 -2.29 11.84 -11.98
C ARG A 160 -1.94 10.85 -13.09
N ARG A 161 -0.72 10.91 -13.64
CA ARG A 161 -0.26 9.98 -14.69
C ARG A 161 -0.33 8.52 -14.25
N PHE A 162 -0.11 8.22 -12.96
CA PHE A 162 -0.24 6.86 -12.43
C PHE A 162 -1.66 6.28 -12.54
N LEU A 163 -2.68 7.11 -12.78
CA LEU A 163 -4.07 6.68 -12.93
C LEU A 163 -4.48 6.49 -14.39
N GLU A 164 -3.65 6.90 -15.36
CA GLU A 164 -4.03 6.93 -16.78
C GLU A 164 -4.33 5.54 -17.35
N GLY A 165 -3.65 4.51 -16.84
CA GLY A 165 -3.90 3.12 -17.26
C GLY A 165 -5.32 2.63 -16.96
N PHE A 166 -6.01 3.21 -15.98
CA PHE A 166 -7.41 2.85 -15.68
C PHE A 166 -8.41 3.39 -16.70
N VAL A 167 -8.09 4.48 -17.43
CA VAL A 167 -9.01 5.09 -18.41
C VAL A 167 -9.44 4.10 -19.50
N PRO A 168 -8.53 3.39 -20.20
CA PRO A 168 -8.94 2.37 -21.16
C PRO A 168 -9.66 1.19 -20.48
N HIS A 169 -9.27 0.80 -19.26
CA HIS A 169 -9.89 -0.31 -18.54
C HIS A 169 -11.38 -0.11 -18.23
N LEU A 170 -11.85 1.15 -18.09
CA LEU A 170 -13.28 1.46 -17.89
C LEU A 170 -14.20 0.93 -19.01
N ASN A 171 -13.65 0.51 -20.15
CA ASN A 171 -14.41 -0.08 -21.27
C ASN A 171 -14.05 -1.55 -21.55
N GLU A 172 -13.30 -2.23 -20.67
CA GLU A 172 -12.75 -3.56 -20.94
C GLU A 172 -13.56 -4.70 -20.28
N ALA A 173 -13.63 -4.73 -18.95
CA ALA A 173 -14.25 -5.85 -18.22
C ALA A 173 -15.71 -5.59 -17.82
N CYS A 174 -15.99 -4.41 -17.27
CA CYS A 174 -17.32 -3.96 -16.89
C CYS A 174 -17.40 -2.45 -17.14
N VAL A 175 -18.35 -2.04 -17.99
CA VAL A 175 -18.47 -0.65 -18.44
C VAL A 175 -18.61 0.29 -17.23
N GLY A 176 -17.69 1.25 -17.14
CA GLY A 176 -17.68 2.25 -16.06
C GLY A 176 -17.23 1.72 -14.69
N SER A 177 -16.68 0.51 -14.63
CA SER A 177 -16.16 -0.07 -13.39
C SER A 177 -14.68 -0.45 -13.48
N ILE A 178 -14.12 -0.87 -12.35
CA ILE A 178 -12.73 -1.29 -12.23
C ILE A 178 -12.69 -2.66 -11.56
N SER A 179 -11.94 -3.57 -12.16
CA SER A 179 -11.77 -4.93 -11.64
C SER A 179 -10.99 -4.94 -10.31
N GLU A 180 -11.17 -6.01 -9.56
CA GLU A 180 -10.49 -6.24 -8.29
C GLU A 180 -8.99 -6.42 -8.46
N ILE A 181 -8.62 -7.31 -9.38
CA ILE A 181 -7.26 -7.74 -9.63
C ILE A 181 -6.96 -7.90 -11.13
N PHE A 182 -5.67 -7.93 -11.44
CA PHE A 182 -5.15 -8.16 -12.78
C PHE A 182 -3.98 -9.15 -12.73
N ASP A 183 -3.71 -9.83 -13.84
CA ASP A 183 -2.47 -10.59 -14.01
C ASP A 183 -1.26 -9.68 -13.76
N ALA A 184 -0.17 -10.25 -13.21
CA ALA A 184 1.00 -9.50 -12.77
C ALA A 184 1.86 -8.96 -13.91
N GLU A 185 1.69 -9.49 -15.13
CA GLU A 185 2.43 -9.10 -16.31
C GLU A 185 1.51 -8.71 -17.47
N SER A 186 2.08 -8.01 -18.45
CA SER A 186 1.39 -7.63 -19.68
C SER A 186 0.73 -8.87 -20.34
N PRO A 187 -0.53 -8.76 -20.80
CA PRO A 187 -1.32 -7.53 -21.00
C PRO A 187 -2.06 -7.01 -19.75
N PHE A 188 -1.79 -7.52 -18.56
CA PHE A 188 -2.50 -7.20 -17.31
C PHE A 188 -3.99 -7.54 -17.40
N THR A 189 -4.30 -8.76 -17.85
CA THR A 189 -5.69 -9.22 -18.01
C THR A 189 -6.49 -9.01 -16.73
N PRO A 190 -7.70 -8.42 -16.79
CA PRO A 190 -8.57 -8.31 -15.63
C PRO A 190 -9.02 -9.68 -15.12
N ARG A 191 -8.97 -9.88 -13.79
CA ARG A 191 -9.34 -11.13 -13.11
C ARG A 191 -10.22 -10.83 -11.89
N GLY A 192 -10.68 -11.88 -11.22
CA GLY A 192 -11.45 -11.76 -9.98
C GLY A 192 -12.80 -11.08 -10.18
N CYS A 193 -13.24 -10.29 -9.19
CA CYS A 193 -14.47 -9.50 -9.31
C CYS A 193 -14.33 -8.40 -10.37
N ILE A 194 -15.22 -8.38 -11.36
CA ILE A 194 -15.20 -7.42 -12.49
C ILE A 194 -15.53 -5.97 -12.10
N ALA A 195 -16.17 -5.78 -10.95
CA ALA A 195 -16.64 -4.48 -10.48
C ALA A 195 -16.44 -4.39 -8.96
N GLN A 196 -15.30 -3.86 -8.52
CA GLN A 196 -14.89 -3.94 -7.13
C GLN A 196 -14.89 -2.58 -6.42
N ALA A 197 -15.62 -2.51 -5.31
CA ALA A 197 -15.90 -1.27 -4.61
C ALA A 197 -14.64 -0.51 -4.19
N TRP A 198 -13.64 -1.19 -3.60
CA TRP A 198 -12.40 -0.53 -3.19
C TRP A 198 -11.55 -0.02 -4.36
N SER A 199 -11.63 -0.67 -5.52
CA SER A 199 -10.83 -0.32 -6.69
C SER A 199 -11.40 0.96 -7.30
N VAL A 200 -12.71 0.98 -7.48
CA VAL A 200 -13.44 2.16 -7.96
C VAL A 200 -13.28 3.33 -6.98
N ALA A 201 -13.45 3.08 -5.68
CA ALA A 201 -13.35 4.13 -4.66
C ALA A 201 -11.97 4.80 -4.64
N GLU A 202 -10.88 4.02 -4.64
CA GLU A 202 -9.52 4.57 -4.57
C GLU A 202 -9.15 5.34 -5.85
N VAL A 203 -9.45 4.79 -7.04
CA VAL A 203 -9.18 5.49 -8.29
C VAL A 203 -9.99 6.77 -8.39
N LEU A 204 -11.29 6.76 -8.07
CA LEU A 204 -12.13 7.95 -8.09
C LEU A 204 -11.66 9.03 -7.10
N ARG A 205 -11.33 8.62 -5.87
CA ARG A 205 -10.81 9.51 -4.82
C ARG A 205 -9.53 10.20 -5.27
N LEU A 206 -8.59 9.45 -5.82
CA LEU A 206 -7.33 9.99 -6.32
C LEU A 206 -7.54 10.85 -7.57
N TRP A 207 -8.44 10.47 -8.47
CA TRP A 207 -8.76 11.25 -9.67
C TRP A 207 -9.35 12.62 -9.34
N ALA A 208 -10.09 12.74 -8.25
CA ALA A 208 -10.56 14.02 -7.72
C ALA A 208 -9.42 14.78 -7.01
N LYS A 209 -8.58 14.08 -6.24
CA LYS A 209 -7.46 14.68 -5.50
C LYS A 209 -6.37 15.26 -6.41
N THR A 210 -6.12 14.66 -7.57
CA THR A 210 -5.06 15.07 -8.51
C THR A 210 -5.54 15.99 -9.63
N ARG A 211 -6.75 16.54 -9.52
CA ARG A 211 -7.22 17.59 -10.44
C ARG A 211 -6.36 18.85 -10.34
#